data_AF-A0A6N2CI55-F1
#
_entry.id   AF-A0A6N2CI55-F1
#
_cell.length_a   1.000
_cell.length_b   1.000
_cell.length_c   1.000
_cell.angle_alpha   90.00
_cell.angle_beta   90.00
_cell.angle_gamma   90.00
#
_symmetry.space_group_name_H-M   'P 1'
#
loop_
_entity.id
_entity.type
_entity.pdbx_description
1 polymer ?
#
loop_
_entity_poly.entity_id
_entity_poly.type
_entity_poly.pdbx_seq_one_letter_code
_entity_poly.pdbx_strand_id
1 'polypeptide(L)'
;MKNVTDINITSKTLLPTPLALCQEIEKTDSAHKFVVDSREAINEIIFGKDRRLLVVIGPCSIHDLEAGREYAEKLARLADEVKDRMLIVMRVYFEKPRTTVGWKGLIMDPKLDGTSDIPEGLRIARRFLLDIIKLGLPTATELLDPITPQYIADLICWSAVGARTTESQTHRQMASGLSMPLGFKNGTDGGLAVAINAIKAASQPQTFLGIDNEGRANA
;
A
#
# COMPACT_ATOMS: atom_id res chain seq x y z
N MET A 1 -13.13 -13.15 40.67
CA MET A 1 -11.76 -12.98 40.13
C MET A 1 -11.70 -11.65 39.39
N LYS A 2 -10.59 -10.90 39.50
CA LYS A 2 -10.39 -9.72 38.63
C LYS A 2 -10.19 -10.21 37.20
N ASN A 3 -10.88 -9.60 36.23
CA ASN A 3 -10.65 -9.89 34.83
C ASN A 3 -9.26 -9.40 34.42
N VAL A 4 -8.52 -10.20 33.65
CA VAL A 4 -7.18 -9.87 33.12
C VAL A 4 -7.18 -9.77 31.58
N THR A 5 -8.30 -10.08 30.94
CA THR A 5 -8.43 -10.18 29.48
C THR A 5 -9.28 -9.04 28.94
N ASP A 6 -8.83 -8.41 27.86
CA ASP A 6 -9.57 -7.39 27.11
C ASP A 6 -10.06 -6.18 27.92
N ILE A 7 -9.43 -5.87 29.07
CA ILE A 7 -9.89 -4.81 29.99
C ILE A 7 -10.04 -3.44 29.29
N ASN A 8 -9.15 -3.14 28.34
CA ASN A 8 -9.12 -1.88 27.61
C ASN A 8 -9.61 -2.00 26.16
N ILE A 9 -10.31 -3.09 25.82
CA ILE A 9 -10.90 -3.28 24.49
C ILE A 9 -12.36 -2.84 24.53
N THR A 10 -12.69 -1.79 23.76
CA THR A 10 -14.05 -1.26 23.70
C THR A 10 -14.97 -2.11 22.82
N SER A 11 -14.44 -2.67 21.74
CA SER A 11 -15.19 -3.50 20.79
C SER A 11 -14.23 -4.33 19.93
N LYS A 12 -14.76 -5.37 19.30
CA LYS A 12 -14.08 -6.21 18.31
C LYS A 12 -14.98 -6.35 17.10
N THR A 13 -14.46 -6.04 15.92
CA THR A 13 -15.16 -6.20 14.65
C THR A 13 -14.38 -7.18 13.80
N LEU A 14 -15.06 -8.21 13.29
CA LEU A 14 -14.46 -9.15 12.36
C LEU A 14 -14.30 -8.49 10.98
N LEU A 15 -13.14 -8.67 10.37
CA LEU A 15 -12.90 -8.26 8.99
C LEU A 15 -13.43 -9.34 8.04
N PRO A 16 -13.87 -8.98 6.81
CA PRO A 16 -14.06 -9.97 5.76
C PRO A 16 -12.74 -10.70 5.52
N THR A 17 -12.77 -11.95 5.06
CA THR A 17 -11.51 -12.62 4.69
C THR A 17 -10.91 -11.95 3.45
N PRO A 18 -9.58 -11.95 3.29
CA PRO A 18 -8.95 -11.46 2.06
C PRO A 18 -9.53 -12.11 0.80
N LEU A 19 -9.76 -13.44 0.84
CA LEU A 19 -10.36 -14.18 -0.27
C LEU A 19 -11.75 -13.65 -0.63
N ALA A 20 -12.63 -13.49 0.35
CA ALA A 20 -14.00 -13.04 0.12
C ALA A 20 -14.04 -11.62 -0.45
N LEU A 21 -13.21 -10.70 0.08
CA LEU A 21 -13.15 -9.32 -0.41
C LEU A 21 -12.54 -9.23 -1.81
N CYS A 22 -11.51 -10.03 -2.10
CA CYS A 22 -10.89 -10.10 -3.42
C CYS A 22 -11.82 -10.72 -4.47
N GLN A 23 -12.69 -11.66 -4.08
CA GLN A 23 -13.76 -12.21 -4.94
C GLN A 23 -14.92 -11.23 -5.14
N GLU A 24 -15.30 -10.47 -4.10
CA GLU A 24 -16.32 -9.42 -4.20
C GLU A 24 -15.91 -8.33 -5.19
N ILE A 25 -14.63 -7.95 -5.18
CA ILE A 25 -14.05 -6.89 -5.99
C ILE A 25 -12.88 -7.49 -6.79
N GLU A 26 -13.22 -8.32 -7.76
CA GLU A 26 -12.23 -9.04 -8.56
C GLU A 26 -11.50 -8.11 -9.54
N LYS A 27 -10.20 -8.35 -9.73
CA LYS A 27 -9.43 -7.68 -10.77
C LYS A 27 -9.62 -8.39 -12.10
N THR A 28 -9.76 -7.64 -13.17
CA THR A 28 -9.82 -8.19 -14.53
C THR A 28 -8.46 -8.73 -14.96
N ASP A 29 -8.43 -9.60 -15.96
CA ASP A 29 -7.18 -10.07 -16.58
C ASP A 29 -6.34 -8.91 -17.13
N SER A 30 -6.99 -7.88 -17.66
CA SER A 30 -6.33 -6.66 -18.12
C SER A 30 -5.64 -5.90 -16.97
N ALA A 31 -6.30 -5.78 -15.82
CA ALA A 31 -5.72 -5.18 -14.63
C ALA A 31 -4.57 -6.03 -14.08
N HIS A 32 -4.71 -7.36 -14.07
CA HIS A 32 -3.63 -8.28 -13.71
C HIS A 32 -2.41 -8.05 -14.59
N LYS A 33 -2.57 -8.11 -15.91
CA LYS A 33 -1.48 -7.90 -16.86
C LYS A 33 -0.83 -6.54 -16.68
N PHE A 34 -1.64 -5.49 -16.52
CA PHE A 34 -1.13 -4.14 -16.32
C PHE A 34 -0.26 -4.02 -15.05
N VAL A 35 -0.66 -4.65 -13.94
CA VAL A 35 0.14 -4.65 -12.70
C VAL A 35 1.46 -5.40 -12.89
N VAL A 36 1.44 -6.55 -13.57
CA VAL A 36 2.66 -7.31 -13.90
C VAL A 36 3.62 -6.47 -14.73
N ASP A 37 3.15 -5.96 -15.87
CA ASP A 37 3.96 -5.16 -16.80
C ASP A 37 4.51 -3.88 -16.09
N SER A 38 3.70 -3.26 -15.22
CA SER A 38 4.11 -2.08 -14.45
C SER A 38 5.22 -2.41 -13.44
N ARG A 39 5.11 -3.53 -12.71
CA ARG A 39 6.13 -3.97 -11.75
C ARG A 39 7.44 -4.30 -12.44
N GLU A 40 7.38 -4.94 -13.61
CA GLU A 40 8.55 -5.22 -14.45
C GLU A 40 9.20 -3.91 -14.90
N ALA A 41 8.44 -2.96 -15.44
CA ALA A 41 8.97 -1.65 -15.85
C ALA A 41 9.64 -0.89 -14.70
N ILE A 42 9.04 -0.90 -13.51
CA ILE A 42 9.61 -0.30 -12.31
C ILE A 42 10.92 -1.00 -11.90
N ASN A 43 10.97 -2.33 -11.99
CA ASN A 43 12.18 -3.11 -11.71
C ASN A 43 13.32 -2.74 -12.67
N GLU A 44 13.03 -2.69 -13.97
CA GLU A 44 14.02 -2.35 -15.00
C GLU A 44 14.58 -0.93 -14.82
N ILE A 45 13.78 0.02 -14.33
CA ILE A 45 14.25 1.37 -13.94
C ILE A 45 15.15 1.30 -12.70
N ILE A 46 14.74 0.60 -11.64
CA ILE A 46 15.51 0.49 -10.39
C ILE A 46 16.89 -0.12 -10.63
N PHE A 47 16.99 -1.12 -11.52
CA PHE A 47 18.25 -1.77 -11.88
C PHE A 47 18.97 -1.12 -13.08
N GLY A 48 18.48 0.02 -13.58
CA GLY A 48 19.16 0.87 -14.56
C GLY A 48 19.20 0.35 -16.00
N LYS A 49 18.35 -0.63 -16.33
CA LYS A 49 18.15 -1.16 -17.68
C LYS A 49 17.23 -0.24 -18.49
N ASP A 50 16.24 0.35 -17.84
CA ASP A 50 15.44 1.46 -18.35
C ASP A 50 15.96 2.78 -17.73
N ARG A 51 16.12 3.82 -18.57
CA ARG A 51 16.70 5.12 -18.19
C ARG A 51 15.65 6.18 -17.87
N ARG A 52 14.36 5.84 -17.98
CA ARG A 52 13.27 6.74 -17.58
C ARG A 52 13.32 7.02 -16.09
N LEU A 53 12.85 8.20 -15.71
CA LEU A 53 12.71 8.57 -14.30
C LEU A 53 11.43 7.94 -13.72
N LEU A 54 11.55 7.17 -12.64
CA LEU A 54 10.40 6.74 -11.85
C LEU A 54 9.87 7.91 -11.02
N VAL A 55 8.61 8.28 -11.23
CA VAL A 55 7.98 9.42 -10.54
C VAL A 55 6.75 8.94 -9.78
N VAL A 56 6.87 8.81 -8.46
CA VAL A 56 5.74 8.52 -7.57
C VAL A 56 5.12 9.85 -7.13
N ILE A 57 3.92 10.17 -7.63
CA ILE A 57 3.29 11.47 -7.43
C ILE A 57 1.77 11.35 -7.20
N GLY A 58 1.24 12.17 -6.30
CA GLY A 58 -0.18 12.18 -5.96
C GLY A 58 -0.46 12.84 -4.62
N PRO A 59 -1.73 12.83 -4.17
CA PRO A 59 -2.13 13.38 -2.89
C PRO A 59 -1.35 12.79 -1.72
N CYS A 60 -1.25 13.53 -0.62
CA CYS A 60 -0.56 13.04 0.57
C CYS A 60 -1.28 11.81 1.18
N SER A 61 -2.62 11.82 1.14
CA SER A 61 -3.52 10.71 1.46
C SER A 61 -4.84 10.90 0.73
N ILE A 62 -5.46 9.81 0.26
CA ILE A 62 -6.79 9.80 -0.35
C ILE A 62 -7.84 9.86 0.76
N HIS A 63 -8.71 10.86 0.73
CA HIS A 63 -9.84 11.03 1.65
C HIS A 63 -11.14 11.31 0.90
N ASP A 64 -11.03 12.02 -0.23
CA ASP A 64 -12.09 12.25 -1.19
C ASP A 64 -11.85 11.40 -2.45
N LEU A 65 -12.79 10.51 -2.75
CA LEU A 65 -12.71 9.58 -3.88
C LEU A 65 -13.00 10.25 -5.23
N GLU A 66 -13.83 11.29 -5.25
CA GLU A 66 -14.17 12.02 -6.47
C GLU A 66 -12.97 12.86 -6.92
N ALA A 67 -12.43 13.67 -5.99
CA ALA A 67 -11.21 14.43 -6.24
C ALA A 67 -10.01 13.52 -6.58
N GLY A 68 -9.94 12.35 -5.95
CA GLY A 68 -8.93 11.33 -6.25
C GLY A 68 -9.01 10.81 -7.69
N ARG A 69 -10.22 10.55 -8.21
CA ARG A 69 -10.44 10.11 -9.59
C ARG A 69 -10.16 11.23 -10.59
N GLU A 70 -10.61 12.45 -10.31
CA GLU A 70 -10.31 13.61 -11.15
C GLU A 70 -8.80 13.84 -11.28
N TYR A 71 -8.06 13.71 -10.16
CA TYR A 71 -6.60 13.77 -10.17
C TYR A 71 -6.01 12.67 -11.05
N ALA A 72 -6.49 11.44 -10.93
CA ALA A 72 -6.00 10.31 -11.72
C ALA A 72 -6.23 10.50 -13.22
N GLU A 73 -7.39 10.99 -13.64
CA GLU A 73 -7.67 11.26 -15.05
C GLU A 73 -6.72 12.31 -15.64
N LYS A 74 -6.44 13.38 -14.89
CA LYS A 74 -5.46 14.40 -15.29
C LYS A 74 -4.05 13.81 -15.34
N LEU A 75 -3.69 13.00 -14.36
CA LEU A 75 -2.38 12.36 -14.28
C LEU A 75 -2.18 11.33 -15.40
N ALA A 76 -3.22 10.62 -15.82
CA ALA A 76 -3.17 9.65 -16.91
C ALA A 76 -2.84 10.33 -18.25
N ARG A 77 -3.46 11.48 -18.53
CA ARG A 77 -3.13 12.31 -19.72
C ARG A 77 -1.67 12.76 -19.69
N LEU A 78 -1.22 13.30 -18.56
CA LEU A 78 0.18 13.71 -18.41
C LEU A 78 1.14 12.53 -18.56
N ALA A 79 0.81 11.36 -17.99
CA ALA A 79 1.63 10.17 -18.08
C ALA A 79 1.85 9.73 -19.53
N ASP A 80 0.84 9.84 -20.39
CA ASP A 80 0.98 9.54 -21.82
C ASP A 80 1.91 10.52 -22.53
N GLU A 81 1.82 11.81 -22.20
CA GLU A 81 2.65 12.88 -22.78
C GLU A 81 4.14 12.75 -22.45
N VAL A 82 4.50 12.17 -21.31
CA VAL A 82 5.90 12.08 -20.82
C VAL A 82 6.48 10.67 -20.78
N LYS A 83 5.76 9.67 -21.31
CA LYS A 83 6.07 8.24 -21.14
C LYS A 83 7.42 7.79 -21.70
N ASP A 84 8.00 8.55 -22.64
CA ASP A 84 9.32 8.31 -23.22
C ASP A 84 10.46 8.69 -22.25
N ARG A 85 10.19 9.55 -21.27
CA ARG A 85 11.17 10.07 -20.30
C ARG A 85 10.89 9.66 -18.87
N MET A 86 9.63 9.43 -18.51
CA MET A 86 9.20 9.18 -17.13
C MET A 86 8.23 8.01 -17.07
N LEU A 87 8.33 7.21 -16.00
CA LEU A 87 7.29 6.29 -15.59
C LEU A 87 6.57 6.92 -14.39
N ILE A 88 5.40 7.49 -14.66
CA ILE A 88 4.54 8.06 -13.62
C ILE A 88 3.79 6.93 -12.91
N VAL A 89 3.84 6.95 -11.58
CA VAL A 89 3.11 6.05 -10.68
C VAL A 89 2.27 6.91 -9.74
N MET A 90 0.96 6.72 -9.73
CA MET A 90 0.07 7.48 -8.87
C MET A 90 0.28 7.06 -7.41
N ARG A 91 0.57 8.04 -6.54
CA ARG A 91 0.57 7.86 -5.09
C ARG A 91 -0.88 7.76 -4.59
N VAL A 92 -1.23 6.59 -4.08
CA VAL A 92 -2.54 6.21 -3.52
C VAL A 92 -2.36 5.75 -2.07
N TYR A 93 -2.04 6.69 -1.19
CA TYR A 93 -1.86 6.40 0.24
C TYR A 93 -3.21 6.54 0.94
N PHE A 94 -3.67 5.50 1.63
CA PHE A 94 -4.93 5.57 2.38
C PHE A 94 -4.76 6.13 3.78
N GLU A 95 -3.57 5.97 4.35
CA GLU A 95 -3.28 6.29 5.73
C GLU A 95 -2.02 7.13 5.85
N LYS A 96 -1.87 7.79 6.99
CA LYS A 96 -0.65 8.50 7.36
C LYS A 96 -0.28 8.10 8.79
N PRO A 97 0.93 7.56 9.03
CA PRO A 97 1.37 7.28 10.40
C PRO A 97 1.50 8.61 11.17
N ARG A 98 0.73 8.77 12.25
CA ARG A 98 0.74 9.96 13.13
C ARG A 98 1.04 9.57 14.57
N THR A 99 1.69 10.48 15.29
CA THR A 99 1.96 10.38 16.74
C THR A 99 0.92 11.14 17.59
N THR A 100 0.05 11.92 16.95
CA THR A 100 -1.01 12.72 17.59
C THR A 100 -2.40 12.24 17.17
N VAL A 101 -3.42 12.63 17.94
CA VAL A 101 -4.83 12.34 17.63
C VAL A 101 -5.24 13.06 16.35
N GLY A 102 -5.96 12.35 15.47
CA GLY A 102 -6.49 12.87 14.21
C GLY A 102 -7.11 11.76 13.35
N TRP A 103 -7.57 12.12 12.15
CA TRP A 103 -8.09 11.14 11.20
C TRP A 103 -7.05 10.08 10.85
N LYS A 104 -7.45 8.81 10.93
CA LYS A 104 -6.57 7.64 10.82
C LYS A 104 -6.32 7.22 9.37
N GLY A 105 -7.15 7.66 8.43
CA GLY A 105 -7.04 7.34 7.02
C GLY A 105 -8.28 6.63 6.50
N LEU A 106 -8.36 6.46 5.18
CA LEU A 106 -9.57 6.04 4.48
C LEU A 106 -9.94 4.58 4.75
N ILE A 107 -8.95 3.69 4.87
CA ILE A 107 -9.21 2.30 5.25
C ILE A 107 -9.73 2.25 6.69
N MET A 108 -9.13 3.04 7.57
CA MET A 108 -9.47 3.02 9.00
C MET A 108 -10.79 3.70 9.33
N ASP A 109 -11.12 4.80 8.65
CA ASP A 109 -12.29 5.64 8.93
C ASP A 109 -12.81 6.30 7.63
N PRO A 110 -13.50 5.54 6.76
CA PRO A 110 -13.87 5.99 5.42
C PRO A 110 -14.89 7.12 5.40
N LYS A 111 -15.67 7.28 6.47
CA LYS A 111 -16.74 8.28 6.59
C LYS A 111 -16.29 9.58 7.24
N LEU A 112 -15.03 9.66 7.68
CA LEU A 112 -14.45 10.83 8.37
C LEU A 112 -15.22 11.22 9.65
N ASP A 113 -15.93 10.27 10.27
CA ASP A 113 -16.82 10.49 11.41
C ASP A 113 -16.37 9.74 12.68
N GLY A 114 -15.23 9.02 12.62
CA GLY A 114 -14.68 8.24 13.72
C GLY A 114 -15.34 6.88 13.94
N THR A 115 -16.31 6.47 13.11
CA THR A 115 -17.00 5.17 13.22
C THR A 115 -16.05 3.98 13.05
N SER A 116 -14.91 4.20 12.39
CA SER A 116 -13.91 3.17 12.12
C SER A 116 -14.45 1.95 11.37
N ASP A 117 -15.26 2.17 10.33
CA ASP A 117 -15.85 1.13 9.48
C ASP A 117 -14.80 0.51 8.53
N ILE A 118 -13.86 -0.26 9.10
CA ILE A 118 -12.71 -0.84 8.39
C ILE A 118 -13.15 -1.80 7.26
N PRO A 119 -14.17 -2.67 7.42
CA PRO A 119 -14.64 -3.50 6.32
C PRO A 119 -15.05 -2.69 5.08
N GLU A 120 -15.73 -1.57 5.26
CA GLU A 120 -16.08 -0.68 4.15
C GLU A 120 -14.85 0.07 3.61
N GLY A 121 -13.95 0.52 4.48
CA GLY A 121 -12.70 1.17 4.09
C GLY A 121 -11.83 0.28 3.18
N LEU A 122 -11.75 -1.03 3.46
CA LEU A 122 -11.05 -2.00 2.61
C LEU A 122 -11.71 -2.14 1.22
N ARG A 123 -13.05 -2.20 1.16
CA ARG A 123 -13.78 -2.25 -0.12
C ARG A 123 -13.54 -1.00 -0.95
N ILE A 124 -13.64 0.16 -0.32
CA ILE A 124 -13.40 1.46 -0.95
C ILE A 124 -11.98 1.54 -1.50
N ALA A 125 -10.98 1.18 -0.69
CA ALA A 125 -9.57 1.19 -1.10
C ALA A 125 -9.32 0.29 -2.31
N ARG A 126 -9.85 -0.94 -2.30
CA ARG A 126 -9.69 -1.88 -3.40
C ARG A 126 -10.37 -1.41 -4.69
N ARG A 127 -11.61 -0.91 -4.61
CA ARG A 127 -12.32 -0.34 -5.78
C ARG A 127 -11.57 0.87 -6.35
N PHE A 128 -11.08 1.75 -5.49
CA PHE A 128 -10.33 2.94 -5.92
C PHE A 128 -9.03 2.56 -6.65
N LEU A 129 -8.27 1.59 -6.15
CA LEU A 129 -7.06 1.10 -6.84
C LEU A 129 -7.38 0.53 -8.23
N LEU A 130 -8.47 -0.23 -8.36
CA LEU A 130 -8.93 -0.72 -9.66
C LEU A 130 -9.33 0.41 -10.60
N ASP A 131 -10.02 1.44 -10.11
CA ASP A 131 -10.38 2.61 -10.90
C ASP A 131 -9.12 3.29 -11.47
N ILE A 132 -8.05 3.42 -10.68
CA ILE A 132 -6.78 4.00 -11.14
C ILE A 132 -6.08 3.11 -12.18
N ILE A 133 -6.05 1.80 -11.96
CA ILE A 133 -5.47 0.84 -12.92
C ILE A 133 -6.22 0.87 -14.25
N LYS A 134 -7.55 0.99 -14.24
CA LYS A 134 -8.36 1.12 -15.46
C LYS A 134 -8.03 2.36 -16.28
N LEU A 135 -7.53 3.42 -15.65
CA LEU A 135 -7.04 4.62 -16.31
C LEU A 135 -5.62 4.45 -16.89
N GLY A 136 -5.00 3.27 -16.75
CA GLY A 136 -3.64 3.01 -17.23
C GLY A 136 -2.55 3.60 -16.34
N LEU A 137 -2.85 3.87 -15.06
CA LEU A 137 -1.88 4.38 -14.10
C LEU A 137 -1.42 3.28 -13.12
N PRO A 138 -0.11 3.04 -12.97
CA PRO A 138 0.41 2.23 -11.89
C PRO A 138 0.14 2.90 -10.54
N THR A 139 -0.09 2.10 -9.51
CA THR A 139 -0.46 2.55 -8.16
C THR A 139 0.69 2.36 -7.17
N ALA A 140 0.84 3.31 -6.25
CA ALA A 140 1.83 3.27 -5.18
C ALA A 140 1.20 3.54 -3.81
N THR A 141 1.51 2.72 -2.80
CA THR A 141 1.06 2.93 -1.42
C THR A 141 2.19 2.81 -0.39
N GLU A 142 1.90 3.10 0.88
CA GLU A 142 2.77 2.79 2.02
C GLU A 142 2.05 1.72 2.85
N LEU A 143 2.70 0.57 3.09
CA LEU A 143 2.11 -0.54 3.85
C LEU A 143 2.55 -0.43 5.32
N LEU A 144 1.57 -0.26 6.20
CA LEU A 144 1.78 0.11 7.61
C LEU A 144 1.61 -1.06 8.60
N ASP A 145 1.14 -2.21 8.11
CA ASP A 145 0.86 -3.40 8.90
C ASP A 145 0.91 -4.67 8.00
N PRO A 146 1.07 -5.88 8.58
CA PRO A 146 1.17 -7.12 7.81
C PRO A 146 -0.16 -7.73 7.36
N ILE A 147 -1.31 -7.12 7.70
CA ILE A 147 -2.66 -7.62 7.41
C ILE A 147 -3.20 -6.99 6.12
N THR A 148 -3.14 -5.66 6.02
CA THR A 148 -3.65 -4.88 4.88
C THR A 148 -3.12 -5.36 3.51
N PRO A 149 -1.84 -5.78 3.35
CA PRO A 149 -1.35 -6.28 2.07
C PRO A 149 -2.21 -7.39 1.46
N GLN A 150 -2.79 -8.29 2.27
CA GLN A 150 -3.59 -9.41 1.76
C GLN A 150 -4.86 -8.95 1.01
N TYR A 151 -5.34 -7.74 1.28
CA TYR A 151 -6.56 -7.21 0.67
C TYR A 151 -6.33 -6.38 -0.60
N ILE A 152 -5.13 -5.79 -0.75
CA ILE A 152 -4.89 -4.79 -1.80
C ILE A 152 -3.55 -4.93 -2.53
N ALA A 153 -2.59 -5.70 -2.01
CA ALA A 153 -1.23 -5.73 -2.56
C ALA A 153 -1.18 -6.22 -4.01
N ASP A 154 -2.15 -7.01 -4.43
CA ASP A 154 -2.28 -7.52 -5.79
C ASP A 154 -2.67 -6.44 -6.82
N LEU A 155 -2.99 -5.23 -6.35
CA LEU A 155 -3.27 -4.02 -7.12
C LEU A 155 -2.24 -2.92 -6.89
N ILE A 156 -1.09 -3.21 -6.27
CA ILE A 156 -0.02 -2.24 -5.99
C ILE A 156 1.18 -2.50 -6.91
N CYS A 157 1.66 -1.47 -7.59
CA CYS A 157 2.79 -1.54 -8.52
C CYS A 157 4.12 -1.15 -7.87
N TRP A 158 4.10 -0.29 -6.85
CA TRP A 158 5.26 0.09 -6.05
C TRP A 158 4.85 0.34 -4.59
N SER A 159 5.73 0.06 -3.63
CA SER A 159 5.44 0.33 -2.21
C SER A 159 6.51 1.16 -1.52
N ALA A 160 6.13 1.87 -0.47
CA ALA A 160 7.07 2.49 0.46
C ALA A 160 7.03 1.82 1.83
N VAL A 161 8.19 1.82 2.49
CA VAL A 161 8.31 1.67 3.94
C VAL A 161 8.78 3.00 4.51
N GLY A 162 7.96 3.59 5.38
CA GLY A 162 8.14 4.93 5.91
C GLY A 162 9.32 5.09 6.87
N ALA A 163 9.76 6.33 7.08
CA ALA A 163 10.91 6.66 7.94
C ALA A 163 10.77 6.18 9.39
N ARG A 164 9.53 6.04 9.88
CA ARG A 164 9.23 5.54 11.24
C ARG A 164 9.13 4.01 11.31
N THR A 165 9.04 3.33 10.17
CA THR A 165 8.86 1.89 10.07
C THR A 165 10.04 1.18 9.41
N THR A 166 10.96 1.90 8.77
CA THR A 166 12.18 1.31 8.17
C THR A 166 13.07 0.59 9.19
N GLU A 167 13.10 1.05 10.45
CA GLU A 167 13.81 0.35 11.52
C GLU A 167 13.06 -0.86 12.10
N SER A 168 11.74 -0.93 11.86
CA SER A 168 10.90 -1.99 12.40
C SER A 168 11.23 -3.32 11.77
N GLN A 169 11.54 -4.32 12.62
CA GLN A 169 11.79 -5.68 12.17
C GLN A 169 10.61 -6.24 11.38
N THR A 170 9.38 -6.13 11.90
CA THR A 170 8.17 -6.63 11.23
C THR A 170 8.01 -6.06 9.82
N HIS A 171 8.27 -4.77 9.63
CA HIS A 171 8.15 -4.13 8.31
C HIS A 171 9.25 -4.58 7.34
N ARG A 172 10.49 -4.78 7.83
CA ARG A 172 11.58 -5.31 6.99
C ARG A 172 11.36 -6.76 6.58
N GLN A 173 10.81 -7.58 7.48
CA GLN A 173 10.48 -8.96 7.20
C GLN A 173 9.27 -9.07 6.26
N MET A 174 8.23 -8.27 6.47
CA MET A 174 7.13 -8.15 5.53
C MET A 174 7.63 -7.73 4.14
N ALA A 175 8.53 -6.75 4.07
CA ALA A 175 9.08 -6.25 2.83
C ALA A 175 9.80 -7.32 1.98
N SER A 176 10.37 -8.37 2.59
CA SER A 176 10.98 -9.46 1.82
C SER A 176 9.96 -10.36 1.11
N GLY A 177 8.70 -10.34 1.56
CA GLY A 177 7.59 -11.12 0.99
C GLY A 177 6.69 -10.32 0.05
N LEU A 178 6.89 -9.01 -0.08
CA LEU A 178 6.06 -8.16 -0.92
C LEU A 178 6.38 -8.37 -2.41
N SER A 179 5.33 -8.55 -3.21
CA SER A 179 5.47 -8.90 -4.63
C SER A 179 5.82 -7.74 -5.57
N MET A 180 5.83 -6.49 -5.06
CA MET A 180 6.15 -5.30 -5.83
C MET A 180 7.53 -4.74 -5.44
N PRO A 181 8.21 -4.03 -6.35
CA PRO A 181 9.35 -3.22 -5.95
C PRO A 181 8.97 -2.18 -4.88
N LEU A 182 9.90 -1.88 -3.98
CA LEU A 182 9.64 -0.96 -2.89
C LEU A 182 10.84 -0.08 -2.53
N GLY A 183 10.57 1.03 -1.85
CA GLY A 183 11.59 1.94 -1.33
C GLY A 183 11.53 2.06 0.19
N PHE A 184 12.70 2.07 0.83
CA PHE A 184 12.84 2.41 2.25
C PHE A 184 13.23 3.88 2.38
N LYS A 185 12.46 4.66 3.15
CA LYS A 185 12.84 6.03 3.49
C LYS A 185 14.01 6.01 4.49
N ASN A 186 14.86 7.04 4.48
CA ASN A 186 15.84 7.25 5.55
C ASN A 186 15.15 7.51 6.89
N GLY A 187 15.89 7.39 8.00
CA GLY A 187 15.41 7.71 9.34
C GLY A 187 14.94 9.16 9.46
N THR A 188 14.06 9.44 10.43
CA THR A 188 13.54 10.80 10.67
C THR A 188 14.62 11.82 11.06
N ASP A 189 15.78 11.34 11.49
CA ASP A 189 17.00 12.10 11.80
C ASP A 189 17.88 12.36 10.56
N GLY A 190 17.52 11.82 9.40
CA GLY A 190 18.30 11.89 8.16
C GLY A 190 19.24 10.71 7.93
N GLY A 191 19.34 9.76 8.87
CA GLY A 191 20.27 8.64 8.79
C GLY A 191 19.96 7.67 7.64
N LEU A 192 20.95 7.45 6.76
CA LEU A 192 20.81 6.52 5.62
C LEU A 192 21.04 5.05 5.99
N ALA A 193 21.82 4.79 7.05
CA ALA A 193 22.22 3.44 7.45
C ALA A 193 21.01 2.52 7.70
N VAL A 194 19.95 3.08 8.26
CA VAL A 194 18.67 2.44 8.53
C VAL A 194 18.03 1.89 7.26
N ALA A 195 17.94 2.71 6.20
CA ALA A 195 17.38 2.30 4.91
C ALA A 195 18.27 1.26 4.22
N ILE A 196 19.59 1.42 4.27
CA ILE A 196 20.55 0.47 3.68
C ILE A 196 20.43 -0.90 4.36
N ASN A 197 20.37 -0.93 5.69
CA ASN A 197 20.19 -2.17 6.45
C ASN A 197 18.82 -2.80 6.16
N ALA A 198 17.78 -2.00 5.95
CA ALA A 198 16.47 -2.48 5.58
C ALA A 198 16.45 -3.15 4.19
N ILE A 199 17.13 -2.56 3.21
CA ILE A 199 17.32 -3.18 1.88
C ILE A 199 18.02 -4.52 2.01
N LYS A 200 19.11 -4.60 2.78
CA LYS A 200 19.85 -5.86 2.99
C LYS A 200 19.00 -6.93 3.68
N ALA A 201 18.19 -6.56 4.68
CA ALA A 201 17.34 -7.50 5.39
C ALA A 201 16.20 -8.01 4.49
N ALA A 202 15.56 -7.11 3.74
CA ALA A 202 14.46 -7.44 2.84
C ALA A 202 14.90 -8.25 1.61
N SER A 203 16.18 -8.21 1.25
CA SER A 203 16.73 -9.04 0.16
C SER A 203 17.03 -10.49 0.57
N GLN A 204 16.77 -10.87 1.82
CA GLN A 204 16.99 -12.22 2.35
C GLN A 204 15.66 -12.89 2.68
N PRO A 205 15.60 -14.24 2.74
CA PRO A 205 14.46 -14.94 3.29
C PRO A 205 14.20 -14.49 4.75
N GLN A 206 12.94 -14.19 5.06
CA GLN A 206 12.49 -13.80 6.39
C GLN A 206 11.20 -14.55 6.77
N THR A 207 10.84 -14.46 8.05
CA THR A 207 9.57 -14.96 8.60
C THR A 207 8.91 -13.84 9.37
N PHE A 208 7.59 -13.66 9.23
CA PHE A 208 6.81 -12.66 9.96
C PHE A 208 5.38 -13.17 10.18
N LEU A 209 4.72 -12.67 11.22
CA LEU A 209 3.32 -12.98 11.49
C LEU A 209 2.41 -12.17 10.57
N GLY A 210 1.45 -12.83 9.95
CA GLY A 210 0.44 -12.23 9.08
C GLY A 210 -0.92 -12.92 9.21
N ILE A 211 -1.70 -12.85 8.13
CA ILE A 211 -2.91 -13.67 7.95
C ILE A 211 -2.85 -14.41 6.61
N ASP A 212 -3.51 -15.57 6.55
CA ASP A 212 -3.80 -16.25 5.29
C ASP A 212 -5.02 -15.64 4.56
N ASN A 213 -5.34 -16.20 3.40
CA ASN A 213 -6.46 -15.74 2.56
C ASN A 213 -7.83 -15.96 3.23
N GLU A 214 -7.91 -16.86 4.21
CA GLU A 214 -9.10 -17.15 5.02
C GLU A 214 -9.15 -16.30 6.30
N GLY A 215 -8.20 -15.38 6.50
CA GLY A 215 -8.16 -14.46 7.65
C GLY A 215 -7.64 -15.07 8.95
N ARG A 216 -6.98 -16.23 8.89
CA ARG A 216 -6.39 -16.90 10.05
C ARG A 216 -4.93 -16.46 10.20
N ALA A 217 -4.48 -16.31 11.45
CA ALA A 217 -3.09 -15.96 11.73
C ALA A 217 -2.13 -17.01 11.13
N ASN A 218 -1.09 -16.55 10.43
CA ASN A 218 -0.06 -17.40 9.82
C ASN A 218 1.37 -16.85 10.04
N ALA A 219 2.39 -17.64 9.70
CA ALA A 219 3.80 -17.30 9.75
C ALA A 219 4.59 -18.02 8.64
#